data_AF-A0A836FJF2-F1
#
_entry.id   AF-A0A836FJF2-F1
#
_cell.length_a   1.000
_cell.length_b   1.000
_cell.length_c   1.000
_cell.angle_alpha   90.00
_cell.angle_beta   90.00
_cell.angle_gamma   90.00
#
_symmetry.space_group_name_H-M   'P 1'
#
loop_
_entity.id
_entity.type
_entity.pdbx_description
1 polymer ?
#
loop_
_entity_poly.entity_id
_entity_poly.type
_entity_poly.pdbx_seq_one_letter_code
_entity_poly.pdbx_strand_id
1 'polypeptide(L)'
;MPSMQRLHLHVISTDFNSPCLKTKYHWNSFTTPFFLHSQDVCRQLLIDGKIKKISPQVCTNYLNTKLKCHKCSTEPKNMPHLKRHLLTHIGKCKP
;
A
#
# COMPACT_ATOMS: atom_id res chain seq x y z
N MET A 1 4.25 1.07 -11.59
CA MET A 1 3.85 2.15 -12.52
C MET A 1 2.60 2.82 -11.99
N PRO A 2 2.52 4.16 -12.03
CA PRO A 2 1.31 4.87 -11.64
C PRO A 2 0.18 4.52 -12.62
N SER A 3 -1.05 4.40 -12.12
CA SER A 3 -2.22 4.12 -12.95
C SER A 3 -2.64 5.32 -13.80
N MET A 4 -2.24 6.53 -13.41
CA MET A 4 -2.49 7.78 -14.13
C MET A 4 -1.17 8.46 -14.53
N GLN A 5 -1.20 9.22 -15.63
CA GLN A 5 -0.02 9.87 -16.20
C GLN A 5 0.46 11.09 -15.38
N ARG A 6 -0.47 11.81 -14.74
CA ARG A 6 -0.15 12.99 -13.94
C ARG A 6 0.23 12.60 -12.51
N LEU A 7 1.10 13.41 -11.90
CA LEU A 7 1.44 13.29 -10.49
C LEU A 7 0.18 13.44 -9.64
N HIS A 8 -0.07 12.48 -8.76
CA HIS A 8 -1.16 12.51 -7.80
C HIS A 8 -0.65 11.99 -6.47
N LEU A 9 -1.10 12.61 -5.39
CA LEU A 9 -0.79 12.22 -4.02
C LEU A 9 -1.98 11.45 -3.44
N HIS A 10 -1.72 10.28 -2.88
CA HIS A 10 -2.74 9.53 -2.16
C HIS A 10 -2.79 9.97 -0.70
N VAL A 11 -3.96 10.42 -0.26
CA VAL A 11 -4.30 10.58 1.15
C VAL A 11 -5.32 9.50 1.47
N ILE A 12 -4.91 8.50 2.24
CA ILE A 12 -5.70 7.29 2.49
C ILE A 12 -5.60 6.90 3.96
N SER A 13 -6.71 6.46 4.53
CA SER A 13 -6.78 5.93 5.89
C SER A 13 -6.20 4.51 5.97
N THR A 14 -5.72 4.11 7.15
CA THR A 14 -5.03 2.82 7.35
C THR A 14 -5.97 1.69 7.75
N ASP A 15 -7.28 1.90 7.80
CA ASP A 15 -8.26 0.83 8.03
C ASP A 15 -8.43 -0.08 6.80
N PHE A 16 -8.26 0.48 5.60
CA PHE A 16 -8.43 -0.20 4.31
C PHE A 16 -9.76 -0.98 4.18
N ASN A 17 -10.82 -0.53 4.86
CA ASN A 17 -12.14 -1.15 4.81
C ASN A 17 -12.99 -0.52 3.69
N SER A 18 -12.76 -0.96 2.45
CA SER A 18 -13.48 -0.45 1.29
C SER A 18 -13.99 -1.58 0.37
N PRO A 19 -15.21 -1.43 -0.20
CA PRO A 19 -15.69 -2.34 -1.23
C PRO A 19 -14.80 -2.33 -2.48
N CYS A 20 -14.13 -1.20 -2.77
CA CYS A 20 -13.28 -1.01 -3.95
C CYS A 20 -11.90 -1.68 -3.84
N LEU A 21 -11.49 -2.11 -2.64
CA LEU A 21 -10.25 -2.86 -2.44
C LEU A 21 -10.43 -4.33 -2.85
N LYS A 22 -10.44 -4.63 -4.15
CA LYS A 22 -10.86 -5.94 -4.67
C LYS A 22 -9.72 -6.93 -4.91
N THR A 23 -8.55 -6.43 -5.32
CA THR A 23 -7.48 -7.28 -5.86
C THR A 23 -6.24 -7.25 -4.97
N LYS A 24 -5.42 -8.31 -5.08
CA LYS A 24 -4.08 -8.36 -4.48
C LYS A 24 -3.21 -7.18 -4.92
N TYR A 25 -3.38 -6.76 -6.17
CA TYR A 25 -2.68 -5.61 -6.73
C TYR A 25 -3.02 -4.31 -5.98
N HIS A 26 -4.31 -4.03 -5.74
CA HIS A 26 -4.72 -2.84 -4.98
C HIS A 26 -4.18 -2.87 -3.55
N TRP A 27 -4.14 -4.04 -2.91
CA TRP A 27 -3.58 -4.17 -1.58
C TRP A 27 -2.09 -3.84 -1.58
N ASN A 28 -1.33 -4.58 -2.39
CA ASN A 28 0.12 -4.46 -2.43
C ASN A 28 0.58 -3.08 -2.92
N SER A 29 -0.21 -2.37 -3.73
CA SER A 29 0.13 -1.01 -4.15
C SER A 29 0.15 0.01 -3.01
N PHE A 30 -0.53 -0.26 -1.88
CA PHE A 30 -0.55 0.62 -0.71
C PHE A 30 0.24 0.08 0.49
N THR A 31 0.49 -1.23 0.55
CA THR A 31 1.10 -1.88 1.73
C THR A 31 2.48 -2.46 1.50
N THR A 32 3.14 -2.11 0.40
CA THR A 32 4.52 -2.51 0.09
C THR A 32 5.36 -1.27 -0.23
N PRO A 33 6.71 -1.37 -0.33
CA PRO A 33 7.56 -0.25 -0.75
C PRO A 33 7.27 0.29 -2.17
N PHE A 34 6.31 -0.29 -2.89
CA PHE A 34 5.71 0.35 -4.06
C PHE A 34 5.07 1.72 -3.69
N PHE A 35 4.48 1.83 -2.50
CA PHE A 35 3.90 3.06 -2.00
C PHE A 35 4.99 3.94 -1.37
N LEU A 36 5.37 5.01 -2.05
CA LEU A 36 6.35 5.95 -1.54
C LEU A 36 5.70 6.92 -0.56
N HIS A 37 6.19 6.98 0.68
CA HIS A 37 5.72 7.94 1.66
C HIS A 37 6.10 9.37 1.25
N SER A 38 5.16 10.30 1.40
CA SER A 38 5.34 11.70 1.01
C SER A 38 6.53 12.37 1.70
N GLN A 39 6.80 12.01 2.96
CA GLN A 39 7.93 12.49 3.73
C GLN A 39 9.27 12.08 3.10
N ASP A 40 9.41 10.82 2.68
CA ASP A 40 10.62 10.33 2.03
C ASP A 40 10.83 10.95 0.64
N VAL A 41 9.74 11.17 -0.11
CA VAL A 41 9.78 11.84 -1.41
C VAL A 41 10.22 13.29 -1.25
N CYS A 42 9.65 14.02 -0.29
CA CYS A 42 10.02 15.40 0.01
C CYS A 42 11.49 15.51 0.43
N ARG A 43 11.95 14.59 1.30
CA ARG A 43 13.35 14.51 1.71
C ARG A 43 14.30 14.27 0.54
N GLN A 44 13.99 13.32 -0.36
CA GLN A 44 14.80 13.05 -1.55
C GLN A 44 14.87 14.26 -2.48
N LEU A 45 13.75 14.94 -2.71
CA LEU A 45 13.73 16.15 -3.51
C LEU A 45 14.57 17.27 -2.89
N LEU A 46 14.50 17.45 -1.57
CA LEU A 46 15.26 18.48 -0.86
C LEU A 46 16.78 18.23 -0.90
N ILE A 47 17.20 16.97 -0.73
CA ILE A 47 18.62 16.61 -0.62
C ILE A 47 19.25 16.34 -1.99
N ASP A 48 18.59 15.52 -2.81
CA ASP A 48 19.16 15.00 -4.06
C ASP A 48 18.69 15.79 -5.31
N GLY A 49 17.67 16.66 -5.17
CA GLY A 49 17.03 17.36 -6.29
C GLY A 49 16.24 16.44 -7.23
N LYS A 50 16.12 15.15 -6.90
CA LYS A 50 15.46 14.13 -7.75
C LYS A 50 14.91 12.99 -6.91
N ILE A 51 13.94 12.27 -7.48
CA ILE A 51 13.37 11.07 -6.87
C ILE A 51 14.04 9.84 -7.45
N LYS A 52 14.47 8.91 -6.60
CA LYS A 52 14.96 7.60 -7.05
C LYS A 52 13.82 6.80 -7.63
N LYS A 53 13.88 6.51 -8.94
CA LYS A 53 12.89 5.70 -9.62
C LYS A 53 13.08 4.23 -9.25
N ILE A 54 11.99 3.57 -8.86
CA ILE A 54 11.97 2.11 -8.70
C ILE A 54 11.94 1.49 -10.10
N SER A 55 12.80 0.49 -10.34
CA SER A 55 12.80 -0.20 -11.64
C SER A 55 11.47 -0.92 -11.89
N PRO A 56 11.04 -1.08 -13.16
CA PRO A 56 9.79 -1.76 -13.48
C PRO A 56 9.70 -3.18 -12.93
N GLN A 57 10.81 -3.92 -12.95
CA GLN A 57 10.88 -5.29 -12.44
C GLN A 57 10.64 -5.33 -10.91
N VAL A 58 11.28 -4.42 -10.17
CA VAL A 58 11.10 -4.34 -8.71
C VAL A 58 9.67 -3.91 -8.36
N CYS A 59 9.08 -2.96 -9.11
CA CYS A 59 7.67 -2.61 -8.96
C CYS A 59 6.76 -3.83 -9.11
N THR A 60 6.95 -4.61 -10.17
CA THR A 60 6.17 -5.81 -10.45
C THR A 60 6.33 -6.85 -9.34
N ASN A 61 7.55 -7.01 -8.81
CA ASN A 61 7.81 -7.91 -7.69
C ASN A 61 7.00 -7.49 -6.45
N TYR A 62 7.02 -6.20 -6.08
CA TYR A 62 6.23 -5.70 -4.96
C TYR A 62 4.73 -5.94 -5.13
N LEU A 63 4.19 -5.63 -6.32
CA LEU A 63 2.76 -5.80 -6.62
C LEU A 63 2.33 -7.29 -6.63
N ASN A 64 3.25 -8.20 -6.94
CA ASN A 64 2.98 -9.64 -6.98
C ASN A 64 3.27 -10.40 -5.68
N THR A 65 3.86 -9.74 -4.67
CA THR A 65 4.10 -10.35 -3.36
C THR A 65 2.86 -10.99 -2.74
N LYS A 66 3.07 -11.94 -1.84
CA LYS A 66 1.98 -12.59 -1.10
C LYS A 66 1.24 -11.56 -0.24
N LEU A 67 -0.05 -11.79 -0.03
CA LEU A 67 -0.85 -10.95 0.85
C LEU A 67 -0.32 -11.05 2.28
N LYS A 68 0.00 -9.90 2.87
CA LYS A 68 0.41 -9.75 4.25
C LYS A 68 -0.37 -8.60 4.89
N CYS A 69 -0.81 -8.79 6.13
CA CYS A 69 -1.43 -7.71 6.88
C CYS A 69 -0.41 -6.59 7.15
N HIS A 70 -0.84 -5.32 7.08
CA HIS A 70 0.03 -4.18 7.35
C HIS A 70 0.19 -3.89 8.86
N LYS A 71 -0.65 -4.47 9.72
CA LYS A 71 -0.62 -4.28 11.18
C LYS A 71 -0.05 -5.45 11.96
N CYS A 72 0.01 -6.65 11.37
CA CYS A 72 0.48 -7.85 12.04
C CYS A 72 1.09 -8.87 11.07
N SER A 73 1.59 -9.98 11.58
CA SER A 73 2.29 -11.01 10.79
C SER A 73 1.37 -11.98 10.04
N THR A 74 0.05 -11.79 10.06
CA THR A 74 -0.87 -12.69 9.34
C THR A 74 -0.69 -12.59 7.82
N GLU A 75 -0.64 -13.74 7.16
CA GLU A 75 -0.58 -13.89 5.70
C GLU A 75 -1.87 -14.53 5.15
N PRO A 76 -2.88 -13.73 4.77
CA PRO A 76 -4.15 -14.26 4.28
C PRO A 76 -3.99 -14.96 2.92
N LYS A 77 -4.72 -16.07 2.74
CA LYS A 77 -4.67 -16.85 1.48
C LYS A 77 -5.27 -16.10 0.29
N ASN A 78 -6.26 -15.24 0.51
CA ASN A 78 -6.97 -14.51 -0.54
C ASN A 78 -7.53 -13.17 0.01
N MET A 79 -8.02 -12.32 -0.91
CA MET A 79 -8.58 -11.00 -0.57
C MET A 79 -9.78 -11.06 0.39
N PRO A 80 -10.76 -11.97 0.25
CA PRO A 80 -11.85 -12.10 1.22
C PRO A 80 -11.36 -12.39 2.65
N HIS A 81 -10.38 -13.28 2.81
CA HIS A 81 -9.80 -13.58 4.11
C HIS A 81 -9.06 -12.36 4.69
N LEU A 82 -8.34 -11.62 3.85
CA LEU A 82 -7.71 -10.37 4.26
C LEU A 82 -8.75 -9.34 4.73
N LYS A 83 -9.82 -9.11 3.97
CA LYS A 83 -10.87 -8.14 4.35
C LYS A 83 -11.49 -8.49 5.70
N ARG A 84 -11.85 -9.77 5.89
CA ARG A 84 -12.37 -10.26 7.17
C ARG A 84 -11.35 -10.05 8.30
N HIS A 85 -10.07 -10.28 8.04
CA HIS A 85 -9.00 -10.04 9.01
C HIS A 85 -8.83 -8.55 9.34
N LEU A 86 -8.98 -7.63 8.40
CA LEU A 86 -8.86 -6.19 8.68
C LEU A 86 -9.92 -5.70 9.67
N LEU A 87 -11.12 -6.28 9.64
CA LEU A 87 -12.18 -5.95 10.61
C LEU A 87 -11.76 -6.23 12.07
N THR A 88 -10.87 -7.19 12.32
CA THR A 88 -10.38 -7.47 13.68
C THR A 88 -9.48 -6.35 14.22
N HIS A 89 -8.94 -5.50 13.35
CA HIS A 89 -8.10 -4.35 13.73
C HIS A 89 -8.87 -3.05 13.86
N ILE A 90 -10.10 -2.99 13.32
CA ILE A 90 -10.97 -1.80 13.35
C ILE A 90 -11.87 -1.84 14.60
N GLY A 91 -12.24 -3.05 15.04
CA GLY A 91 -13.10 -3.29 16.19
C GLY A 91 -12.42 -3.09 17.55
N LYS A 92 -11.93 -1.88 17.83
CA LYS A 92 -11.84 -1.29 19.18
C LYS A 92 -11.87 0.24 19.04
N CYS A 93 -13.01 0.81 18.67
CA CYS A 93 -13.34 2.14 19.20
C CYS A 93 -13.49 1.93 20.73
N LYS A 94 -12.40 2.17 21.47
CA LYS A 94 -12.56 2.48 22.88
C LYS A 94 -13.32 3.81 22.95
N PRO A 95 -14.33 3.94 23.82
CA PRO A 95 -14.98 5.21 24.10
C PRO A 95 -13.96 6.24 24.60
#